data_AF-A0A915AZ72-F1
#
_entry.id   AF-A0A915AZ72-F1
#
_cell.length_a   1.000
_cell.length_b   1.000
_cell.length_c   1.000
_cell.angle_alpha   90.00
_cell.angle_beta   90.00
_cell.angle_gamma   90.00
#
_symmetry.space_group_name_H-M   'P 1'
#
loop_
_entity.id
_entity.type
_entity.pdbx_description
1 polymer ?
#
loop_
_entity_poly.entity_id
_entity_poly.type
_entity_poly.pdbx_seq_one_letter_code
_entity_poly.pdbx_strand_id
1 'polypeptide(L)'
;MPPKAAAASKKAEQKKKEKIIEDKTFGLKNKKGAKTQKFVQQITNQVKHGNQSQARLEAERAAAKKKSEIDDLKDLNKLLKPVTEMPKVAKDVDPKSVVCLFFKQGMCHKGNKCKFSHDLSVDQKTAKKNLYVDSRDLAKEDENMDDWDETKLNEVAEKKHGEKDRKRPNQTDIVCLFSFPRRFLIGA
;
A
#
# COMPACT_ATOMS: atom_id res chain seq x y z
N MET A 1 -57.38 12.22 16.04
CA MET A 1 -56.03 11.95 15.49
C MET A 1 -56.15 11.80 13.98
N PRO A 2 -55.63 12.71 13.15
CA PRO A 2 -55.74 12.60 11.70
C PRO A 2 -54.65 11.67 11.13
N PRO A 3 -54.95 10.80 10.14
CA PRO A 3 -54.03 9.79 9.67
C PRO A 3 -52.95 10.39 8.75
N LYS A 4 -51.72 9.93 8.97
CA LYS A 4 -50.51 10.26 8.21
C LYS A 4 -50.66 9.81 6.76
N ALA A 5 -50.77 10.77 5.84
CA ALA A 5 -50.90 10.50 4.41
C ALA A 5 -49.70 9.69 3.90
N ALA A 6 -49.98 8.49 3.41
CA ALA A 6 -49.01 7.65 2.71
C ALA A 6 -48.54 8.37 1.45
N ALA A 7 -47.24 8.68 1.38
CA ALA A 7 -46.60 9.23 0.20
C ALA A 7 -46.79 8.24 -0.96
N ALA A 8 -47.66 8.57 -1.92
CA ALA A 8 -47.81 7.82 -3.14
C ALA A 8 -46.45 7.71 -3.85
N SER A 9 -46.05 6.51 -4.27
CA SER A 9 -44.72 6.28 -4.82
C SER A 9 -44.49 7.09 -6.10
N LYS A 10 -43.25 7.56 -6.34
CA LYS A 10 -42.85 8.28 -7.57
C LYS A 10 -43.29 7.58 -8.86
N LYS A 11 -43.37 6.24 -8.83
CA LYS A 11 -43.83 5.38 -9.94
C LYS A 11 -45.34 5.51 -10.19
N ALA A 12 -46.15 5.68 -9.15
CA ALA A 12 -47.59 5.90 -9.27
C ALA A 12 -47.91 7.31 -9.82
N GLU A 13 -47.16 8.33 -9.42
CA GLU A 13 -47.29 9.68 -9.99
C GLU A 13 -46.87 9.75 -11.47
N GLN A 14 -45.80 9.06 -11.87
CA GLN A 14 -45.38 8.97 -13.27
C GLN A 14 -46.45 8.31 -14.15
N LYS A 15 -47.02 7.19 -13.70
CA LYS A 15 -48.09 6.47 -14.43
C LYS A 15 -49.37 7.30 -14.57
N LYS A 16 -49.69 8.15 -13.60
CA LYS A 16 -50.81 9.11 -13.69
C LYS A 16 -50.51 10.21 -14.72
N LYS A 17 -49.28 10.74 -14.74
CA LYS A 17 -48.86 11.73 -15.75
C LYS A 17 -48.87 11.16 -17.16
N GLU A 18 -48.43 9.91 -17.35
CA GLU A 18 -48.48 9.22 -18.63
C GLU A 18 -49.92 9.02 -19.12
N LYS A 19 -50.84 8.60 -18.24
CA LYS A 19 -52.28 8.51 -18.59
C LYS A 19 -52.88 9.86 -19.00
N ILE A 20 -52.54 10.94 -18.29
CA ILE A 20 -53.02 12.30 -18.63
C ILE A 20 -52.43 12.76 -19.97
N ILE A 21 -51.17 12.42 -20.26
CA ILE A 21 -50.56 12.69 -21.56
C ILE A 21 -51.28 11.89 -22.63
N GLU A 22 -51.49 10.59 -22.42
CA GLU A 22 -52.14 9.71 -23.39
C GLU A 22 -53.54 10.18 -23.77
N ASP A 23 -54.31 10.64 -22.78
CA ASP A 23 -55.67 11.17 -22.89
C ASP A 23 -55.70 12.54 -23.57
N LYS A 24 -54.90 13.51 -23.11
CA LYS A 24 -54.86 14.87 -23.71
C LYS A 24 -54.25 14.91 -25.11
N THR A 25 -53.44 13.91 -25.45
CA THR A 25 -52.85 13.79 -26.78
C THR A 25 -53.60 12.78 -27.64
N PHE A 26 -54.66 12.12 -27.14
CA PHE A 26 -55.46 11.14 -27.85
C PHE A 26 -56.10 11.77 -29.11
N GLY A 27 -56.08 11.07 -30.24
CA GLY A 27 -56.58 11.57 -31.53
C GLY A 27 -55.63 12.51 -32.30
N LEU A 28 -54.80 13.31 -31.63
CA LEU A 28 -53.84 14.20 -32.30
C LEU A 28 -52.56 13.48 -32.77
N LYS A 29 -52.24 12.31 -32.21
CA LYS A 29 -51.05 11.50 -32.55
C LYS A 29 -51.10 10.95 -33.98
N ASN A 30 -52.29 10.66 -34.50
CA ASN A 30 -52.48 10.12 -35.85
C ASN A 30 -52.45 11.20 -36.95
N LYS A 31 -52.45 12.49 -36.59
CA LYS A 31 -52.40 13.59 -37.55
C LYS A 31 -50.96 14.11 -37.64
N LYS A 32 -50.21 13.66 -38.64
CA LYS A 32 -48.77 13.96 -38.88
C LYS A 32 -48.47 15.42 -39.30
N GLY A 33 -49.20 16.40 -38.76
CA GLY A 33 -48.96 17.82 -39.01
C GLY A 33 -47.88 18.40 -38.09
N ALA A 34 -46.98 19.22 -38.65
CA ALA A 34 -45.93 19.89 -37.86
C ALA A 34 -46.49 20.77 -36.72
N LYS A 35 -47.65 21.43 -36.94
CA LYS A 35 -48.35 22.22 -35.92
C LYS A 35 -48.91 21.32 -34.80
N THR A 36 -49.46 20.16 -35.16
CA THR A 36 -50.00 19.18 -34.21
C THR A 36 -48.89 18.55 -33.36
N GLN A 37 -47.73 18.24 -33.97
CA GLN A 37 -46.56 17.73 -33.25
C GLN A 37 -46.03 18.74 -32.23
N LYS A 38 -45.92 20.02 -32.58
CA LYS A 38 -45.54 21.09 -31.64
C LYS A 38 -46.52 21.22 -30.48
N PHE A 39 -47.82 21.10 -30.75
CA PHE A 39 -48.86 21.13 -29.71
C PHE A 39 -48.79 19.92 -28.77
N VAL A 40 -48.54 18.71 -29.29
CA VAL A 40 -48.31 17.51 -28.48
C VAL A 40 -47.06 17.67 -27.60
N GLN A 41 -45.98 18.25 -28.12
CA GLN A 41 -44.78 18.57 -27.35
C GLN A 41 -45.05 19.59 -26.23
N GLN A 42 -45.85 20.62 -26.51
CA GLN A 42 -46.22 21.62 -25.49
C GLN A 42 -47.08 21.00 -24.36
N ILE A 43 -48.09 20.18 -24.70
CA ILE A 43 -48.93 19.50 -23.70
C ILE A 43 -48.11 18.52 -22.86
N THR A 44 -47.25 17.72 -23.50
CA THR A 44 -46.40 16.76 -22.78
C THR A 44 -45.44 17.47 -21.83
N ASN A 45 -44.82 18.58 -22.25
CA ASN A 45 -43.96 19.37 -21.38
C ASN A 45 -44.74 20.01 -20.23
N GLN A 46 -45.95 20.50 -20.48
CA GLN A 46 -46.78 21.11 -19.44
C GLN A 46 -47.25 20.10 -18.39
N VAL A 47 -47.54 18.85 -18.77
CA VAL A 47 -47.91 17.79 -17.80
C VAL A 47 -46.69 17.22 -17.06
N LYS A 48 -45.53 17.14 -17.72
CA LYS A 48 -44.28 16.65 -17.10
C LYS A 48 -43.69 17.67 -16.13
N HIS A 49 -43.64 18.94 -16.51
CA HIS A 49 -42.92 20.00 -15.79
C HIS A 49 -43.82 21.02 -15.10
N GLY A 50 -45.10 21.15 -15.47
CA GLY A 50 -45.98 22.24 -15.01
C GLY A 50 -46.44 22.19 -13.55
N ASN A 51 -45.88 21.32 -12.72
CA ASN A 51 -46.16 21.29 -11.28
C ASN A 51 -44.91 21.01 -10.43
N GLN A 52 -43.72 21.33 -10.96
CA GLN A 52 -42.50 21.32 -10.16
C GLN A 52 -42.20 22.75 -9.74
N SER A 53 -42.07 23.00 -8.43
CA SER A 53 -41.61 24.29 -7.94
C SER A 53 -40.21 24.58 -8.51
N GLN A 54 -39.92 25.84 -8.83
CA GLN A 54 -38.61 26.30 -9.28
C GLN A 54 -37.48 25.74 -8.38
N ALA A 55 -37.70 25.77 -7.06
CA ALA A 55 -36.79 25.21 -6.06
C ALA A 55 -36.51 23.70 -6.22
N ARG A 56 -37.50 22.90 -6.64
CA ARG A 56 -37.33 21.45 -6.85
C ARG A 56 -36.56 21.15 -8.15
N LEU A 57 -36.80 21.93 -9.20
CA LEU A 57 -36.07 21.84 -10.46
C LEU A 57 -34.60 22.22 -10.27
N GLU A 58 -34.31 23.29 -9.51
CA GLU A 58 -32.95 23.72 -9.18
C GLU A 58 -32.23 22.70 -8.30
N ALA A 59 -32.91 22.12 -7.30
CA ALA A 59 -32.34 21.06 -6.46
C ALA A 59 -32.00 19.79 -7.26
N GLU A 60 -32.87 19.38 -8.20
CA GLU A 60 -32.63 18.22 -9.07
C GLU A 60 -31.51 18.48 -10.08
N ARG A 61 -31.42 19.71 -10.62
CA ARG A 61 -30.33 20.11 -11.53
C ARG A 61 -28.99 20.24 -10.79
N ALA A 62 -28.99 20.73 -9.55
CA ALA A 62 -27.80 20.76 -8.70
C ALA A 62 -27.35 19.35 -8.30
N ALA A 63 -28.30 18.45 -7.99
CA ALA A 63 -28.00 17.04 -7.72
C ALA A 63 -27.47 16.31 -8.97
N ALA A 64 -28.00 16.62 -10.16
CA ALA A 64 -27.52 16.08 -11.42
C ALA A 64 -26.09 16.56 -11.74
N LYS A 65 -25.77 17.85 -11.52
CA LYS A 65 -24.41 18.39 -11.68
C LYS A 65 -23.41 17.76 -10.70
N LYS A 66 -23.79 17.58 -9.44
CA LYS A 66 -22.93 16.88 -8.46
C LYS A 66 -22.72 15.41 -8.85
N LYS A 67 -23.74 14.75 -9.39
CA LYS A 67 -23.60 13.37 -9.89
C LYS A 67 -22.69 13.28 -11.11
N SER A 68 -22.80 14.20 -12.08
CA SER A 68 -21.92 14.20 -13.25
C SER A 68 -20.48 14.46 -12.83
N GLU A 69 -20.23 15.43 -11.96
CA GLU A 69 -18.88 15.74 -11.47
C GLU A 69 -18.23 14.57 -10.72
N ILE A 70 -19.01 13.84 -9.91
CA ILE A 70 -18.53 12.62 -9.23
C ILE A 70 -18.23 11.50 -10.23
N ASP A 71 -18.97 11.41 -11.34
CA ASP A 71 -18.75 10.42 -12.39
C ASP A 71 -17.51 10.76 -13.22
N ASP A 72 -17.36 12.03 -13.60
CA ASP A 72 -16.18 12.57 -14.30
C ASP A 72 -14.90 12.35 -13.48
N LEU A 73 -14.97 12.59 -12.15
CA LEU A 73 -13.86 12.31 -11.22
C LEU A 73 -13.50 10.81 -11.17
N LYS A 74 -14.49 9.91 -11.29
CA LYS A 74 -14.23 8.46 -11.33
C LYS A 74 -13.62 8.03 -12.66
N ASP A 75 -14.07 8.59 -13.77
CA ASP A 75 -13.52 8.29 -15.09
C ASP A 75 -12.10 8.81 -15.26
N LEU A 76 -11.82 10.03 -14.77
CA LEU A 76 -10.46 10.58 -14.68
C LEU A 76 -9.55 9.68 -13.84
N ASN A 77 -10.03 9.22 -12.68
CA ASN A 77 -9.28 8.30 -11.84
C ASN A 77 -9.01 6.97 -12.58
N LYS A 78 -9.94 6.48 -13.40
CA LYS A 78 -9.79 5.24 -14.16
C LYS A 78 -8.80 5.36 -15.33
N LEU A 79 -8.77 6.51 -16.02
CA LEU A 79 -7.84 6.77 -17.12
C LEU A 79 -6.40 6.98 -16.65
N LEU A 80 -6.19 7.69 -15.53
CA LEU A 80 -4.86 8.09 -15.08
C LEU A 80 -4.12 6.98 -14.30
N LYS A 81 -4.68 5.78 -14.21
CA LYS A 81 -4.02 4.67 -13.49
C LYS A 81 -2.91 4.06 -14.34
N PRO A 82 -1.66 4.04 -13.83
CA PRO A 82 -0.63 3.23 -14.45
C PRO A 82 -1.05 1.76 -14.38
N VAL A 83 -0.96 1.05 -15.51
CA VAL A 83 -1.18 -0.39 -15.60
C VAL A 83 -0.08 -1.08 -14.80
N THR A 84 -0.27 -1.21 -13.50
CA THR A 84 0.59 -2.04 -12.67
C THR A 84 0.08 -3.47 -12.80
N GLU A 85 0.69 -4.24 -13.69
CA GLU A 85 0.47 -5.68 -13.72
C GLU A 85 0.81 -6.27 -12.37
N MET A 86 -0.07 -7.15 -11.89
CA MET A 86 0.11 -7.81 -10.60
C MET A 86 1.37 -8.69 -10.67
N PRO A 87 2.34 -8.55 -9.74
CA PRO A 87 3.55 -9.36 -9.71
C PRO A 87 3.14 -10.82 -9.72
N LYS A 88 3.61 -11.55 -10.74
CA LYS A 88 3.43 -13.01 -10.80
C LYS A 88 4.31 -13.59 -9.69
N VAL A 89 3.69 -13.82 -8.54
CA VAL A 89 4.33 -14.49 -7.41
C VAL A 89 4.69 -15.90 -7.84
N ALA A 90 5.95 -16.29 -7.64
CA ALA A 90 6.43 -17.65 -7.91
C ALA A 90 5.65 -18.67 -7.04
N LYS A 91 5.54 -19.92 -7.52
CA LYS A 91 4.66 -20.94 -6.92
C LYS A 91 5.04 -21.30 -5.47
N ASP A 92 6.25 -20.97 -5.05
CA ASP A 92 6.80 -21.30 -3.73
C ASP A 92 6.68 -20.16 -2.70
N VAL A 93 6.11 -19.01 -3.08
CA VAL A 93 5.95 -17.86 -2.17
C VAL A 93 4.48 -17.69 -1.78
N ASP A 94 4.21 -17.72 -0.48
CA ASP A 94 2.87 -17.51 0.05
C ASP A 94 2.31 -16.16 -0.43
N PRO A 95 1.14 -16.14 -1.08
CA PRO A 95 0.61 -14.92 -1.70
C PRO A 95 0.24 -13.84 -0.67
N LYS A 96 0.04 -14.20 0.60
CA LYS A 96 -0.16 -13.28 1.72
C LYS A 96 1.13 -12.65 2.23
N SER A 97 2.30 -13.13 1.86
CA SER A 97 3.57 -12.46 2.19
C SER A 97 3.84 -11.26 1.28
N VAL A 98 3.13 -11.14 0.15
CA VAL A 98 3.28 -10.04 -0.80
C VAL A 98 2.17 -9.02 -0.59
N VAL A 99 2.54 -7.74 -0.54
CA VAL A 99 1.58 -6.64 -0.38
C VAL A 99 0.75 -6.47 -1.64
N CYS A 100 -0.56 -6.27 -1.46
CA CYS A 100 -1.48 -6.04 -2.56
C CYS A 100 -1.19 -4.67 -3.20
N LEU A 101 -0.79 -4.65 -4.47
CA LEU A 101 -0.59 -3.39 -5.21
C LEU A 101 -1.87 -2.54 -5.28
N PHE A 102 -3.03 -3.19 -5.44
CA PHE A 102 -4.32 -2.50 -5.44
C PHE A 102 -4.67 -1.91 -4.08
N PHE A 103 -4.21 -2.51 -2.99
CA PHE A 103 -4.38 -1.95 -1.65
C PHE A 103 -3.43 -0.78 -1.43
N LYS A 104 -2.18 -0.88 -1.89
CA LYS A 104 -1.21 0.22 -1.91
C LYS A 104 -1.72 1.44 -2.71
N GLN A 105 -2.55 1.21 -3.73
CA GLN A 105 -3.24 2.25 -4.51
C GLN A 105 -4.63 2.65 -3.96
N GLY A 106 -5.09 2.07 -2.86
CA GLY A 106 -6.39 2.39 -2.24
C GLY A 106 -7.63 1.89 -2.99
N MET A 107 -7.48 0.92 -3.90
CA MET A 107 -8.52 0.43 -4.82
C MET A 107 -8.86 -1.05 -4.62
N CYS A 108 -8.35 -1.67 -3.57
CA CYS A 108 -8.67 -3.06 -3.28
C CYS A 108 -10.07 -3.20 -2.66
N HIS A 109 -11.05 -3.65 -3.45
CA HIS A 109 -12.39 -3.96 -2.97
C HIS A 109 -12.50 -5.29 -2.20
N LYS A 110 -11.41 -6.09 -2.14
CA LYS A 110 -11.42 -7.44 -1.56
C LYS A 110 -11.24 -7.43 -0.04
N GLY A 111 -10.80 -6.30 0.54
CA GLY A 111 -10.58 -6.15 1.98
C GLY A 111 -9.76 -7.30 2.57
N ASN A 112 -10.15 -7.81 3.74
CA ASN A 112 -9.43 -8.86 4.46
C ASN A 112 -9.45 -10.25 3.78
N LYS A 113 -10.24 -10.41 2.71
CA LYS A 113 -10.29 -11.65 1.90
C LYS A 113 -9.40 -11.57 0.67
N CYS A 114 -8.55 -10.54 0.56
CA CYS A 114 -7.61 -10.42 -0.54
C CYS A 114 -6.58 -11.56 -0.53
N LYS A 115 -6.18 -12.03 -1.72
CA LYS A 115 -5.13 -13.03 -1.90
C LYS A 115 -3.75 -12.51 -1.43
N PHE A 116 -3.59 -11.20 -1.44
CA PHE A 116 -2.37 -10.47 -1.08
C PHE A 116 -2.55 -9.74 0.25
N SER A 117 -1.46 -9.49 0.97
CA SER A 117 -1.52 -8.80 2.26
C SER A 117 -1.93 -7.33 2.12
N HIS A 118 -2.74 -6.88 3.06
CA HIS A 118 -3.13 -5.49 3.27
C HIS A 118 -2.33 -4.83 4.40
N ASP A 119 -1.21 -5.42 4.79
CA ASP A 119 -0.29 -4.86 5.76
C ASP A 119 0.85 -4.14 5.03
N LEU A 120 0.90 -2.80 5.16
CA LEU A 120 1.98 -1.99 4.57
C LEU A 120 3.32 -2.25 5.26
N SER A 121 3.33 -2.77 6.49
CA SER A 121 4.55 -3.10 7.22
C SER A 121 5.33 -4.24 6.57
N VAL A 122 4.68 -5.07 5.76
CA VAL A 122 5.34 -6.16 5.03
C VAL A 122 6.20 -5.64 3.86
N ASP A 123 5.85 -4.51 3.25
CA ASP A 123 6.64 -3.85 2.18
C ASP A 123 7.92 -3.18 2.73
N GLN A 124 7.96 -2.86 4.03
CA GLN A 124 9.07 -2.13 4.65
C GLN A 124 10.23 -3.01 5.13
N LYS A 125 10.11 -4.35 5.03
CA LYS A 125 11.16 -5.27 5.50
C LYS A 125 12.40 -5.29 4.59
N THR A 126 12.31 -4.74 3.39
CA THR A 126 13.49 -4.41 2.58
C THR A 126 13.99 -3.02 3.00
N ALA A 127 14.62 -2.96 4.18
CA ALA A 127 15.38 -1.78 4.59
C ALA A 127 16.22 -1.31 3.40
N LYS A 128 16.06 -0.03 3.03
CA LYS A 128 16.77 0.59 1.91
C LYS A 128 18.23 0.23 2.04
N LYS A 129 18.74 -0.58 1.11
CA LYS A 129 20.17 -0.88 1.02
C LYS A 129 20.87 0.47 0.91
N ASN A 130 21.51 0.92 1.99
CA ASN A 130 22.19 2.20 2.00
C ASN A 130 23.29 2.11 0.95
N LEU A 131 23.20 2.95 -0.08
CA LEU A 131 24.14 2.97 -1.21
C LEU A 131 25.58 3.20 -0.74
N TYR A 132 25.75 3.79 0.44
CA TYR A 132 27.03 4.14 1.04
C TYR A 132 27.62 3.05 1.95
N VAL A 133 26.90 1.95 2.18
CA VAL A 133 27.38 0.83 3.01
C VAL A 133 27.53 -0.39 2.12
N ASP A 134 28.78 -0.73 1.78
CA ASP A 134 29.09 -1.92 1.01
C ASP A 134 28.83 -3.16 1.88
N SER A 135 28.11 -4.14 1.35
CA SER A 135 27.83 -5.40 2.05
C SER A 135 29.10 -6.18 2.41
N ARG A 136 30.25 -5.85 1.77
CA ARG A 136 31.55 -6.44 2.07
C ARG A 136 32.21 -5.90 3.35
N ASP A 137 31.83 -4.71 3.81
CA ASP A 137 32.41 -4.11 5.01
C ASP A 137 31.62 -4.50 6.26
N LEU A 138 30.29 -4.60 6.17
CA LEU A 138 29.45 -5.13 7.27
C LEU A 138 29.85 -6.57 7.67
N ALA A 139 30.20 -7.42 6.70
CA ALA A 139 30.63 -8.79 6.97
C ALA A 139 31.97 -8.89 7.74
N LYS A 140 32.77 -7.82 7.79
CA LYS A 140 34.04 -7.78 8.55
C LYS A 140 33.86 -7.20 9.94
N GLU A 141 32.85 -6.36 10.14
CA GLU A 141 32.59 -5.69 11.42
C GLU A 141 31.77 -6.57 12.38
N ASP A 142 31.04 -7.56 11.87
CA ASP A 142 30.29 -8.52 12.68
C ASP A 142 31.14 -9.68 13.25
N GLU A 143 32.44 -9.79 12.91
CA GLU A 143 33.36 -10.75 13.57
C GLU A 143 33.79 -10.23 14.96
N ASN A 144 32.86 -10.27 15.91
CA ASN A 144 33.14 -10.01 17.30
C ASN A 144 34.14 -11.06 17.86
N MET A 145 35.14 -10.63 18.64
CA MET A 145 36.16 -11.50 19.26
C MET A 145 35.56 -12.65 20.09
N ASP A 146 34.34 -12.46 20.60
CA ASP A 146 33.59 -13.46 21.37
C ASP A 146 33.12 -14.69 20.53
N ASP A 147 33.07 -14.60 19.19
CA ASP A 147 32.67 -15.71 18.29
C ASP A 147 33.89 -16.47 17.69
N TRP A 148 35.10 -16.24 18.21
CA TRP A 148 36.29 -16.92 17.70
C TRP A 148 36.39 -18.36 18.25
N ASP A 149 36.26 -19.35 17.37
CA ASP A 149 36.53 -20.76 17.67
C ASP A 149 37.98 -20.99 18.15
N GLU A 150 38.21 -22.02 18.98
CA GLU A 150 39.52 -22.40 19.55
C GLU A 150 40.63 -22.54 18.49
N THR A 151 40.28 -22.98 17.27
CA THR A 151 41.21 -23.10 16.15
C THR A 151 41.69 -21.73 15.65
N LYS A 152 40.78 -20.78 15.45
CA LYS A 152 41.08 -19.40 15.03
C LYS A 152 41.83 -18.64 16.14
N LEU A 153 41.50 -18.91 17.39
CA LEU A 153 42.20 -18.37 18.56
C LEU A 153 43.66 -18.85 18.60
N ASN A 154 43.89 -20.14 18.38
CA ASN A 154 45.21 -20.75 18.40
C ASN A 154 46.07 -20.27 17.22
N GLU A 155 45.51 -20.14 16.02
CA GLU A 155 46.19 -19.58 14.86
C GLU A 155 46.65 -18.12 15.09
N VAL A 156 45.78 -17.28 15.67
CA VAL A 156 46.13 -15.89 16.00
C VAL A 156 47.18 -15.84 17.10
N ALA A 157 47.09 -16.71 18.12
CA ALA A 157 48.06 -16.81 19.20
C ALA A 157 49.44 -17.25 18.68
N GLU A 158 49.52 -18.26 17.82
CA GLU A 158 50.77 -18.68 17.17
C GLU A 158 51.34 -17.57 16.28
N LYS A 159 50.50 -16.83 15.56
CA LYS A 159 50.94 -15.73 14.70
C LYS A 159 51.42 -14.50 15.47
N LYS A 160 50.89 -14.24 16.67
CA LYS A 160 51.27 -13.09 17.52
C LYS A 160 52.40 -13.41 18.50
N HIS A 161 52.43 -14.63 19.04
CA HIS A 161 53.34 -15.04 20.11
C HIS A 161 54.25 -16.22 19.73
N GLY A 162 53.89 -17.07 18.76
CA GLY A 162 54.61 -18.32 18.46
C GLY A 162 56.10 -18.15 18.11
N GLU A 163 56.47 -17.15 17.31
CA GLU A 163 57.89 -16.87 16.99
C GLU A 163 58.68 -16.36 18.21
N LYS A 164 58.06 -15.52 19.03
CA LYS A 164 58.70 -14.88 20.20
C LYS A 164 58.84 -15.83 21.38
N ASP A 165 57.86 -16.73 21.56
CA ASP A 165 57.82 -17.72 22.64
C ASP A 165 58.75 -18.90 22.35
N ARG A 166 58.73 -19.44 21.11
CA ARG A 166 59.64 -20.53 20.69
C ARG A 166 61.12 -20.13 20.73
N LYS A 167 61.43 -18.84 20.57
CA LYS A 167 62.80 -18.32 20.64
C LYS A 167 63.25 -18.00 22.07
N ARG A 168 62.36 -18.12 23.07
CA ARG A 168 62.67 -17.85 24.49
C ARG A 168 62.10 -18.93 25.42
N PRO A 169 62.42 -20.22 25.26
CA PRO A 169 61.80 -21.25 26.09
C PRO A 169 62.27 -21.26 27.56
N ASN A 170 63.29 -20.49 27.96
CA ASN A 170 63.88 -20.57 29.31
C ASN A 170 64.92 -19.48 29.65
N GLN A 171 64.85 -18.28 29.08
CA GLN A 171 65.74 -17.20 29.52
C GLN A 171 65.22 -16.58 30.82
N THR A 172 65.63 -17.15 31.95
CA THR A 172 65.50 -16.54 33.27
C THR A 172 66.66 -15.59 33.50
N ASP A 173 66.41 -14.31 33.77
CA ASP A 173 67.45 -13.33 34.15
C ASP A 173 67.99 -13.54 35.58
N ILE A 174 67.63 -14.65 36.23
CA ILE A 174 68.04 -14.97 37.60
C ILE A 174 69.31 -15.83 37.54
N VAL A 175 70.45 -15.19 37.78
CA VAL A 175 71.75 -15.86 37.96
C VAL A 175 71.79 -16.51 39.35
N CYS A 176 72.14 -17.80 39.42
CA CYS A 176 72.30 -18.52 40.69
C CYS A 176 73.52 -17.99 41.47
N LEU A 177 73.26 -17.36 42.62
CA LEU A 177 74.25 -16.68 43.47
C LEU A 177 75.28 -17.63 44.13
N PHE A 178 75.09 -18.96 44.03
CA PHE A 178 75.85 -19.95 44.80
C PHE A 178 77.05 -20.58 44.07
N SER A 179 77.24 -20.28 42.78
CA SER A 179 78.28 -20.93 41.94
C SER A 179 79.47 -20.03 41.59
N PHE A 180 79.65 -18.86 42.23
CA PHE A 180 80.92 -18.15 42.13
C PHE A 180 81.99 -18.93 42.94
N PRO A 181 83.06 -19.43 42.31
CA PRO A 181 84.12 -20.11 43.04
C PRO A 181 84.73 -19.10 44.01
N ARG A 182 84.66 -19.42 45.32
CA ARG A 182 85.42 -18.75 46.37
C ARG A 182 86.88 -18.68 45.94
N ARG A 183 87.28 -17.52 45.42
CA ARG A 183 88.68 -17.18 45.17
C ARG A 183 89.34 -17.20 46.54
N PHE A 184 90.15 -18.22 46.75
CA PHE A 184 91.13 -18.33 47.82
C PHE A 184 91.98 -17.05 47.79
N LEU A 185 91.68 -16.10 48.66
CA LEU A 185 92.60 -15.05 49.07
C LEU A 185 92.95 -15.36 50.51
N ILE A 186 94.00 -16.17 50.65
CA ILE A 186 94.82 -16.23 51.86
C ILE A 186 95.41 -14.82 52.01
N GLY A 187 95.00 -14.12 53.05
CA GLY A 187 95.65 -12.92 53.55
C GLY A 187 96.19 -13.21 54.95
N ALA A 188 97.48 -13.50 55.03
CA ALA A 188 98.38 -13.22 56.15
C ALA A 188 99.80 -13.19 55.58
#